data_AF-A0A285TYC0-F1
#
_entry.id   AF-A0A285TYC0-F1
#
_cell.length_a   1.000
_cell.length_b   1.000
_cell.length_c   1.000
_cell.angle_alpha   90.00
_cell.angle_beta   90.00
_cell.angle_gamma   90.00
#
_symmetry.space_group_name_H-M   'P 1'
#
loop_
_entity.id
_entity.type
_entity.pdbx_description
1 polymer ?
#
loop_
_entity_poly.entity_id
_entity_poly.type
_entity_poly.pdbx_seq_one_letter_code
_entity_poly.pdbx_strand_id
1 'polypeptide(L)'
;MSRGKLAAQCAHACRLSFLSFLNKSPGTIPSEADSSAFGSIVVLKAKSELQLKKLFELAQERDLPTHLFTDHGHVISGTVFDGQPVLTALAIGPVQRARIDDATRAFSCA
;
A
#
# COMPACT_ATOMS: atom_id res chain seq x y z
N MET A 1 -12.74 -5.08 -6.80
CA MET A 1 -12.30 -4.14 -7.86
C MET A 1 -12.03 -4.94 -9.13
N SER A 2 -12.26 -4.35 -10.32
CA SER A 2 -11.75 -4.94 -11.57
C SER A 2 -10.22 -4.96 -11.56
N ARG A 3 -9.59 -5.80 -12.40
CA ARG A 3 -8.11 -5.93 -12.46
C ARG A 3 -7.43 -4.59 -12.73
N GLY A 4 -7.96 -3.80 -13.67
CA GLY A 4 -7.43 -2.47 -14.00
C GLY A 4 -7.54 -1.48 -12.85
N LYS A 5 -8.70 -1.40 -12.18
CA LYS A 5 -8.87 -0.51 -11.02
C LYS A 5 -7.96 -0.94 -9.88
N LEU A 6 -7.86 -2.24 -9.58
CA LEU A 6 -6.96 -2.75 -8.53
C LEU A 6 -5.51 -2.34 -8.81
N ALA A 7 -5.00 -2.55 -10.03
CA ALA A 7 -3.66 -2.14 -10.41
C ALA A 7 -3.43 -0.63 -10.20
N ALA A 8 -4.39 0.21 -10.61
CA ALA A 8 -4.31 1.65 -10.41
C ALA A 8 -4.25 2.04 -8.92
N GLN A 9 -5.09 1.46 -8.08
CA GLN A 9 -5.11 1.75 -6.64
C GLN A 9 -3.81 1.31 -5.94
N CYS A 10 -3.28 0.14 -6.30
CA CYS A 10 -1.98 -0.33 -5.80
C CYS A 10 -0.84 0.62 -6.23
N ALA A 11 -0.84 1.06 -7.49
CA ALA A 11 0.16 2.02 -7.99
C ALA A 11 0.09 3.37 -7.25
N HIS A 12 -1.11 3.89 -7.00
CA HIS A 12 -1.30 5.12 -6.23
C HIS A 12 -0.75 5.00 -4.80
N ALA A 13 -1.16 3.95 -4.08
CA ALA A 13 -0.70 3.73 -2.71
C ALA A 13 0.83 3.57 -2.66
N CYS A 14 1.41 2.76 -3.57
CA CYS A 14 2.84 2.51 -3.64
C CYS A 14 3.63 3.81 -3.88
N ARG A 15 3.18 4.64 -4.84
CA ARG A 15 3.82 5.93 -5.13
C ARG A 15 3.81 6.86 -3.92
N LEU A 16 2.69 6.93 -3.20
CA LEU A 16 2.55 7.81 -2.04
C LEU A 16 3.38 7.32 -0.84
N SER A 17 3.44 6.01 -0.61
CA SER A 17 4.32 5.42 0.42
C SER A 17 5.79 5.71 0.12
N PHE A 18 6.19 5.56 -1.14
CA PHE A 18 7.57 5.85 -1.57
C PHE A 18 7.91 7.34 -1.46
N LEU A 19 7.02 8.24 -1.86
CA LEU A 19 7.21 9.68 -1.66
C LEU A 19 7.31 10.05 -0.18
N SER A 20 6.50 9.42 0.68
CA SER A 20 6.58 9.62 2.13
C SER A 20 7.95 9.19 2.68
N PHE A 21 8.48 8.06 2.21
CA PHE A 21 9.84 7.62 2.54
C PHE A 21 10.89 8.66 2.12
N LEU A 22 10.88 9.10 0.86
CA LEU A 22 11.87 10.07 0.37
C LEU A 22 11.81 11.42 1.10
N ASN A 23 10.61 11.86 1.50
CA ASN A 23 10.45 13.08 2.29
C ASN A 23 11.03 12.93 3.71
N LYS A 24 10.91 11.74 4.32
CA LYS A 24 11.50 11.44 5.63
C LYS A 24 13.01 11.18 5.55
N SER A 25 13.50 10.70 4.41
CA SER A 25 14.90 10.30 4.20
C SER A 25 15.43 10.84 2.85
N PRO A 26 15.61 12.17 2.71
CA PRO A 26 16.04 12.77 1.45
C PRO A 26 17.40 12.22 1.00
N GLY A 27 17.53 11.93 -0.30
CA GLY A 27 18.77 11.41 -0.89
C GLY A 27 19.10 9.95 -0.53
N THR A 28 18.24 9.27 0.24
CA THR A 28 18.42 7.86 0.58
C THR A 28 17.83 7.00 -0.54
N ILE A 29 18.67 6.19 -1.17
CA ILE A 29 18.21 5.04 -1.95
C ILE A 29 17.96 3.93 -0.91
N PRO A 30 16.75 3.33 -0.87
CA PRO A 30 16.49 2.23 0.06
C PRO A 30 17.57 1.16 -0.12
N SER A 31 18.19 0.70 0.96
CA SER A 31 19.16 -0.41 0.88
C SER A 31 18.52 -1.70 0.33
N GLU A 32 17.20 -1.76 0.38
CA GLU A 32 16.31 -2.79 -0.16
C GLU A 32 16.05 -2.64 -1.65
N ALA A 33 16.42 -1.51 -2.26
CA ALA A 33 16.52 -1.37 -3.69
C ALA A 33 17.89 -1.95 -4.10
N ASP A 34 17.87 -3.15 -4.68
CA ASP A 34 19.04 -3.68 -5.37
C ASP A 34 19.49 -2.66 -6.42
N SER A 35 20.78 -2.56 -6.68
CA SER A 35 21.40 -1.55 -7.55
C SER A 35 20.85 -1.50 -9.00
N SER A 36 20.00 -2.48 -9.37
CA SER A 36 19.29 -2.59 -10.64
C SER A 36 17.75 -2.62 -10.54
N ALA A 37 17.15 -2.67 -9.34
CA ALA A 37 15.70 -2.76 -9.15
C ALA A 37 15.23 -2.10 -7.83
N PHE A 38 14.13 -1.35 -7.87
CA PHE A 38 13.46 -0.70 -6.71
C PHE A 38 12.81 -1.70 -5.70
N GLY A 39 13.38 -2.89 -5.56
CA GLY A 39 12.82 -4.00 -4.79
C GLY A 39 11.60 -4.64 -5.48
N SER A 40 11.12 -5.73 -4.90
CA SER A 40 9.89 -6.40 -5.36
C SER A 40 8.65 -5.78 -4.73
N ILE A 41 7.59 -5.57 -5.51
CA ILE A 41 6.26 -5.22 -5.00
C ILE A 41 5.41 -6.49 -4.91
N VAL A 42 4.85 -6.76 -3.73
CA VAL A 42 3.93 -7.87 -3.50
C VAL A 42 2.55 -7.30 -3.21
N VAL A 43 1.56 -7.68 -4.02
CA VAL A 43 0.16 -7.24 -3.86
C VAL A 43 -0.62 -8.30 -3.09
N LEU A 44 -1.10 -7.90 -1.92
CA LEU A 44 -1.91 -8.74 -1.04
C LEU A 44 -3.36 -8.24 -0.98
N LYS A 45 -4.28 -9.15 -0.65
CA LYS A 45 -5.70 -8.89 -0.56
C LYS A 45 -6.14 -8.81 0.90
N ALA A 46 -6.68 -7.66 1.29
CA ALA A 46 -7.45 -7.50 2.50
C ALA A 46 -8.91 -7.95 2.28
N LYS A 47 -9.51 -8.58 3.30
CA LYS A 47 -10.91 -9.01 3.28
C LYS A 47 -11.88 -7.92 3.74
N SER A 48 -11.38 -6.87 4.37
CA SER A 48 -12.18 -5.75 4.88
C SER A 48 -11.35 -4.47 5.02
N GLU A 49 -12.04 -3.34 5.08
CA GLU A 49 -11.44 -2.04 5.39
C GLU A 49 -10.71 -2.04 6.75
N LEU A 50 -11.29 -2.71 7.74
CA LEU A 50 -10.71 -2.82 9.08
C LEU A 50 -9.33 -3.51 9.07
N GLN A 51 -9.12 -4.49 8.20
CA GLN A 51 -7.79 -5.11 8.06
C GLN A 51 -6.75 -4.14 7.52
N LEU A 52 -7.13 -3.26 6.58
CA LEU A 52 -6.23 -2.22 6.08
C LEU A 52 -5.86 -1.23 7.19
N LYS A 53 -6.87 -0.74 7.95
CA LYS A 53 -6.64 0.20 9.05
C LYS A 53 -5.74 -0.37 10.14
N LYS A 54 -6.00 -1.60 10.61
CA LYS A 54 -5.17 -2.26 11.62
C LYS A 54 -3.73 -2.47 11.16
N LEU A 55 -3.53 -2.88 9.90
CA LEU A 55 -2.18 -3.06 9.37
C LEU A 55 -1.46 -1.71 9.19
N PHE A 56 -2.20 -0.64 8.84
CA PHE A 56 -1.66 0.72 8.77
C PHE A 56 -1.20 1.21 10.13
N GLU A 57 -2.03 1.09 11.17
CA GLU A 57 -1.69 1.44 12.56
C GLU A 57 -0.42 0.69 13.01
N LEU A 58 -0.36 -0.62 12.82
CA LEU A 58 0.82 -1.43 13.14
C LEU A 58 2.07 -1.00 12.37
N ALA A 59 1.92 -0.64 11.09
CA ALA A 59 3.05 -0.16 10.28
C ALA A 59 3.56 1.20 10.79
N GLN A 60 2.66 2.10 11.21
CA GLN A 60 3.03 3.37 11.82
C GLN A 60 3.73 3.19 13.18
N GLU A 61 3.23 2.29 14.03
CA GLU A 61 3.86 1.94 15.32
C GLU A 61 5.30 1.42 15.15
N ARG A 62 5.58 0.75 14.03
CA ARG A 62 6.90 0.23 13.66
C ARG A 62 7.78 1.23 12.91
N ASP A 63 7.32 2.48 12.75
CA ASP A 63 7.90 3.53 11.90
C ASP A 63 8.28 3.01 10.51
N LEU A 64 7.36 2.28 9.89
CA LEU A 64 7.51 1.82 8.52
C LEU A 64 6.96 2.89 7.57
N PRO A 65 7.60 3.11 6.41
CA PRO A 65 7.00 3.93 5.37
C PRO A 65 5.67 3.30 4.96
N THR A 66 4.59 4.09 5.04
CA THR A 66 3.27 3.57 4.76
C THR A 66 2.35 4.67 4.25
N HIS A 67 1.38 4.28 3.43
CA HIS A 67 0.33 5.18 2.99
C HIS A 67 -0.99 4.45 2.77
N LEU A 68 -2.04 5.03 3.33
CA LEU A 68 -3.41 4.54 3.20
C LEU A 68 -4.12 5.37 2.12
N PHE A 69 -4.55 4.73 1.03
CA PHE A 69 -5.10 5.40 -0.15
C PHE A 69 -6.63 5.34 -0.20
N THR A 70 -7.22 6.50 -0.45
CA THR A 70 -8.67 6.70 -0.63
C THR A 70 -8.94 7.20 -2.04
N ASP A 71 -9.72 6.43 -2.79
CA ASP A 71 -10.20 6.83 -4.09
C ASP A 71 -11.35 7.83 -3.94
N HIS A 72 -11.32 8.91 -4.71
CA HIS A 72 -12.34 9.95 -4.70
C HIS A 72 -12.93 10.12 -6.10
N GLY A 73 -14.24 10.38 -6.17
CA GLY A 73 -14.89 10.90 -7.37
C GLY A 73 -15.12 9.90 -8.52
N HIS A 74 -14.74 8.62 -8.37
CA HIS A 74 -15.07 7.62 -9.39
C HIS A 74 -16.47 7.05 -9.16
N VAL A 75 -17.26 7.02 -10.23
CA VAL A 75 -18.53 6.33 -10.30
C VAL A 75 -18.39 5.14 -11.24
N ILE A 76 -18.49 3.93 -10.71
CA ILE A 76 -18.43 2.68 -11.47
C ILE A 76 -19.67 1.87 -11.13
N SER A 77 -20.61 1.83 -12.08
CA SER A 77 -21.90 1.14 -11.91
C SER A 77 -21.72 -0.31 -11.45
N GLY A 78 -22.53 -0.74 -10.48
CA GLY A 78 -22.50 -2.09 -9.91
C GLY A 78 -21.32 -2.36 -8.96
N THR A 79 -20.65 -1.32 -8.47
CA THR A 79 -19.55 -1.46 -7.49
C THR A 79 -19.73 -0.48 -6.33
N VAL A 80 -18.82 -0.52 -5.36
CA VAL A 80 -18.78 0.42 -4.22
C VAL A 80 -18.35 1.84 -4.61
N PHE A 81 -17.94 2.08 -5.85
CA PHE A 81 -17.52 3.40 -6.32
C PHE A 81 -18.74 4.17 -6.84
N ASP A 82 -19.30 5.03 -6.00
CA ASP A 82 -20.48 5.87 -6.28
C ASP A 82 -20.15 7.37 -6.26
N GLY A 83 -18.86 7.71 -6.30
CA GLY A 83 -18.34 9.08 -6.19
C GLY A 83 -17.93 9.46 -4.77
N GLN A 84 -18.40 8.74 -3.73
CA GLN A 84 -17.96 8.96 -2.36
C GLN A 84 -16.52 8.45 -2.14
N PRO A 85 -15.81 8.97 -1.13
CA PRO A 85 -14.49 8.47 -0.76
C PRO A 85 -14.54 6.99 -0.38
N VAL A 86 -13.73 6.16 -1.05
CA VAL A 86 -13.61 4.73 -0.74
C VAL A 86 -12.18 4.41 -0.39
N LEU A 87 -11.97 3.79 0.77
CA LEU A 87 -10.65 3.28 1.14
C LEU A 87 -10.33 2.03 0.30
N THR A 88 -9.29 2.10 -0.52
CA THR A 88 -9.04 1.07 -1.55
C THR A 88 -7.75 0.30 -1.36
N ALA A 89 -6.70 0.93 -0.84
CA ALA A 89 -5.37 0.30 -0.78
C ALA A 89 -4.53 0.83 0.38
N LEU A 90 -3.62 -0.01 0.86
CA LEU A 90 -2.55 0.32 1.78
C LEU A 90 -1.23 -0.07 1.10
N ALA A 91 -0.25 0.82 1.13
CA ALA A 91 1.13 0.49 0.80
C ALA A 91 1.99 0.56 2.04
N ILE A 92 2.94 -0.37 2.14
CA ILE A 92 3.97 -0.40 3.18
C ILE A 92 5.28 -0.64 2.46
N GLY A 93 6.23 0.26 2.65
CA GLY A 93 7.56 0.15 2.12
C GLY A 93 8.02 1.43 1.40
N PRO A 94 9.31 1.46 1.04
CA PRO A 94 10.24 0.33 1.00
C PRO A 94 10.60 -0.21 2.41
N VAL A 95 10.68 -1.53 2.54
CA VAL A 95 10.94 -2.19 3.84
C VAL A 95 11.53 -3.58 3.62
N GLN A 96 12.42 -4.03 4.51
CA GLN A 96 12.88 -5.41 4.55
C GLN A 96 11.74 -6.35 4.93
N ARG A 97 11.62 -7.48 4.22
CA ARG A 97 10.60 -8.50 4.47
C ARG A 97 10.52 -8.90 5.95
N ALA A 98 11.65 -9.08 6.63
CA ALA A 98 11.70 -9.48 8.03
C ALA A 98 10.98 -8.52 9.00
N ARG A 99 10.81 -7.23 8.64
CA ARG A 99 10.12 -6.24 9.48
C ARG A 99 8.59 -6.28 9.36
N ILE A 100 8.05 -6.99 8.37
CA ILE A 100 6.61 -6.97 8.04
C ILE A 100 6.01 -8.36 7.75
N ASP A 101 6.83 -9.42 7.63
CA ASP A 101 6.38 -10.78 7.29
C ASP A 101 5.33 -11.31 8.28
N ASP A 102 5.52 -11.07 9.58
CA ASP A 102 4.58 -11.49 10.63
C ASP A 102 3.20 -10.81 10.48
N ALA A 103 3.20 -9.52 10.19
CA ALA A 103 2.00 -8.71 10.03
C ALA A 103 1.20 -9.05 8.75
N THR A 104 1.88 -9.52 7.70
CA THR A 104 1.28 -9.77 6.37
C THR A 104 0.81 -11.20 6.16
N ARG A 105 1.15 -12.15 7.05
CA ARG A 105 0.70 -13.55 7.00
C ARG A 105 -0.82 -13.75 7.01
N ALA A 106 -1.58 -12.80 7.56
CA ALA A 106 -3.03 -12.87 7.60
C ALA A 106 -3.71 -12.55 6.25
N PHE A 107 -2.93 -12.16 5.25
CA PHE A 107 -3.39 -11.74 3.93
C PHE A 107 -3.03 -12.79 2.87
N SER A 108 -3.80 -12.87 1.80
CA SER A 108 -3.53 -13.73 0.65
C SER A 108 -3.00 -12.92 -0.53
N CYS A 109 -2.27 -13.53 -1.46
CA CYS A 109 -1.96 -12.88 -2.74
C CYS A 109 -3.25 -12.49 -3.47
N ALA A 110 -3.23 -11.33 -4.14
CA ALA A 110 -4.39 -10.72 -4.80
C ALA A 110 -4.69 -11.29 -6.19
#